data_AF-A0A447UP76-F1
#
_entry.id   AF-A0A447UP76-F1
#
_cell.length_a   1.000
_cell.length_b   1.000
_cell.length_c   1.000
_cell.angle_alpha   90.00
_cell.angle_beta   90.00
_cell.angle_gamma   90.00
#
_symmetry.space_group_name_H-M   'P 1'
#
loop_
_entity.id
_entity.type
_entity.pdbx_description
1 polymer ?
#
loop_
_entity_poly.entity_id
_entity_poly.type
_entity_poly.pdbx_seq_one_letter_code
_entity_poly.pdbx_strand_id
1 'polypeptide(L)'
;MKSMIEAGAAAVHFEDQLASVKKCGHMGGKVLVPTQEAIQKLVAARLAADVMGVPTLLIARTDADAADLITSDCDAYDSEFITGERTSEGFFRTRAGIEQAISRGLAYAPYADLVWCETSTPDLELAKRFADAIHAKYPGKLLAYNCSPSFNWQKNLDDKTIASFQQQLSDMGYKYQFITLAGIHSMWFNMFDLAHSYAQGEGMRHYVEKVQQPEFAAAKDGYTFVSHQQEVGTGYFDKVTTIIQGGTSSVTALTGSTEESQF
;
A
#
# COMPACT_ATOMS: atom_id res chain seq x y z
N MET A 1 -7.54 14.22 -2.04
CA MET A 1 -6.79 14.76 -0.89
C MET A 1 -7.71 15.16 0.25
N LYS A 2 -8.57 16.20 0.13
CA LYS A 2 -9.46 16.65 1.23
C LYS A 2 -10.26 15.53 1.89
N SER A 3 -10.95 14.70 1.09
CA SER A 3 -11.71 13.55 1.64
C SER A 3 -10.84 12.52 2.37
N MET A 4 -9.57 12.35 1.95
CA MET A 4 -8.63 11.48 2.67
C MET A 4 -8.25 12.09 4.02
N ILE A 5 -8.04 13.40 4.07
CA ILE A 5 -7.78 14.15 5.30
C ILE A 5 -8.97 14.07 6.25
N GLU A 6 -10.18 14.31 5.75
CA GLU A 6 -11.42 14.23 6.54
C GLU A 6 -11.63 12.82 7.12
N ALA A 7 -11.22 11.78 6.39
CA ALA A 7 -11.24 10.40 6.85
C ALA A 7 -10.08 10.04 7.82
N GLY A 8 -9.16 10.95 8.11
CA GLY A 8 -8.06 10.75 9.05
C GLY A 8 -6.79 10.12 8.45
N ALA A 9 -6.60 10.15 7.13
CA ALA A 9 -5.39 9.62 6.50
C ALA A 9 -4.14 10.45 6.88
N ALA A 10 -3.09 9.77 7.36
CA ALA A 10 -1.81 10.40 7.72
C ALA A 10 -0.94 10.75 6.49
N ALA A 11 -1.05 9.94 5.42
CA ALA A 11 -0.30 10.10 4.19
C ALA A 11 -1.16 9.73 2.98
N VAL A 12 -0.90 10.36 1.83
CA VAL A 12 -1.56 10.03 0.55
C VAL A 12 -0.52 9.98 -0.55
N HIS A 13 -0.55 8.92 -1.36
CA HIS A 13 0.29 8.81 -2.54
C HIS A 13 -0.46 9.22 -3.81
N PHE A 14 0.26 9.81 -4.75
CA PHE A 14 -0.23 10.15 -6.09
C PHE A 14 0.76 9.63 -7.12
N GLU A 15 0.25 9.11 -8.23
CA GLU A 15 1.06 8.54 -9.31
C GLU A 15 0.95 9.37 -10.59
N ASP A 16 1.96 9.26 -11.45
CA ASP A 16 2.07 9.99 -12.71
C ASP A 16 1.41 9.30 -13.91
N GLN A 17 0.39 8.46 -13.66
CA GLN A 17 -0.42 7.86 -14.71
C GLN A 17 -1.58 8.78 -15.17
N LEU A 18 -2.03 8.57 -16.40
CA LEU A 18 -3.27 9.12 -16.94
C LEU A 18 -4.47 8.44 -16.27
N ALA A 19 -5.29 9.23 -15.56
CA ALA A 19 -6.38 8.72 -14.74
C ALA A 19 -7.42 7.89 -15.52
N SER A 20 -7.76 8.29 -16.75
CA SER A 20 -8.78 7.60 -17.58
C SER A 20 -8.38 6.20 -18.00
N VAL A 21 -7.09 5.86 -17.92
CA VAL A 21 -6.56 4.54 -18.31
C VAL A 21 -5.61 3.97 -17.25
N LYS A 22 -5.74 4.40 -15.99
CA LYS A 22 -4.92 3.93 -14.87
C LYS A 22 -4.84 2.40 -14.82
N LYS A 23 -3.67 1.85 -14.49
CA LYS A 23 -3.44 0.41 -14.25
C LYS A 23 -2.70 0.16 -12.95
N CYS A 24 -2.79 -1.06 -12.44
CA CYS A 24 -1.86 -1.53 -11.42
C CYS A 24 -0.41 -1.40 -11.94
N GLY A 25 0.52 -1.08 -11.06
CA GLY A 25 1.93 -0.87 -11.41
C GLY A 25 2.62 -2.03 -12.12
N HIS A 26 2.13 -3.25 -11.87
CA HIS A 26 2.64 -4.51 -12.43
C HIS A 26 1.84 -5.00 -13.65
N MET A 27 0.98 -4.17 -14.22
CA MET A 27 0.26 -4.45 -15.47
C MET A 27 0.86 -3.67 -16.64
N GLY A 28 0.76 -4.23 -17.84
CA GLY A 28 1.08 -3.50 -19.08
C GLY A 28 0.05 -2.42 -19.44
N GLY A 29 0.37 -1.60 -20.43
CA GLY A 29 -0.53 -0.56 -20.95
C GLY A 29 -0.69 0.64 -20.01
N LYS A 30 0.32 0.94 -19.19
CA LYS A 30 0.39 2.16 -18.38
C LYS A 30 0.70 3.34 -19.28
N VAL A 31 0.00 4.46 -19.08
CA VAL A 31 0.22 5.70 -19.81
C VAL A 31 0.61 6.77 -18.80
N LEU A 32 1.82 7.31 -18.94
CA LEU A 32 2.32 8.42 -18.14
C LEU A 32 1.66 9.74 -18.59
N VAL A 33 1.54 10.67 -17.66
CA VAL A 33 1.31 12.09 -17.97
C VAL A 33 2.65 12.83 -18.01
N PRO A 34 2.71 14.05 -18.60
CA PRO A 34 3.93 14.84 -18.58
C PRO A 34 4.37 15.13 -17.15
N THR A 35 5.67 15.22 -16.93
CA THR A 35 6.26 15.43 -15.60
C THR A 35 5.63 16.64 -14.87
N GLN A 36 5.40 17.74 -15.59
CA GLN A 36 4.78 18.94 -15.05
C GLN A 36 3.32 18.74 -14.63
N GLU A 37 2.56 17.87 -15.30
CA GLU A 37 1.19 17.52 -14.88
C GLU A 37 1.21 16.72 -13.57
N ALA A 38 2.14 15.77 -13.43
CA ALA A 38 2.33 15.04 -12.18
C ALA A 38 2.72 15.97 -11.03
N ILE A 39 3.62 16.94 -11.26
CA ILE A 39 3.96 17.99 -10.29
C ILE A 39 2.73 18.81 -9.90
N GLN A 40 1.88 19.20 -10.87
CA GLN A 40 0.65 19.94 -10.58
C GLN A 40 -0.32 19.14 -9.69
N LYS A 41 -0.40 17.82 -9.87
CA LYS A 41 -1.17 16.92 -8.96
C LYS A 41 -0.61 16.98 -7.53
N LEU A 42 0.71 16.93 -7.37
CA LEU A 42 1.37 17.03 -6.05
C LEU A 42 1.15 18.39 -5.40
N VAL A 43 1.29 19.49 -6.16
CA VAL A 43 1.02 20.86 -5.68
C VAL A 43 -0.43 21.01 -5.26
N ALA A 44 -1.39 20.48 -6.04
CA ALA A 44 -2.81 20.50 -5.68
C ALA A 44 -3.08 19.70 -4.40
N ALA A 45 -2.39 18.57 -4.20
CA ALA A 45 -2.48 17.79 -2.97
C ALA A 45 -1.90 18.55 -1.76
N ARG A 46 -0.76 19.23 -1.91
CA ARG A 46 -0.19 20.07 -0.86
C ARG A 46 -1.11 21.23 -0.50
N LEU A 47 -1.62 21.94 -1.50
CA LEU A 47 -2.60 23.02 -1.30
C LEU A 47 -3.83 22.52 -0.52
N ALA A 48 -4.32 21.33 -0.82
CA ALA A 48 -5.43 20.74 -0.08
C ALA A 48 -5.08 20.46 1.38
N ALA A 49 -3.87 19.97 1.68
CA ALA A 49 -3.41 19.78 3.06
C ALA A 49 -3.25 21.12 3.80
N ASP A 50 -2.65 22.12 3.15
CA ASP A 50 -2.45 23.46 3.71
C ASP A 50 -3.77 24.15 4.03
N VAL A 51 -4.75 24.09 3.11
CA VAL A 51 -6.11 24.62 3.33
C VAL A 51 -6.84 23.90 4.46
N MET A 52 -6.60 22.61 4.64
CA MET A 52 -7.18 21.83 5.73
C MET A 52 -6.41 21.98 7.06
N GLY A 53 -5.28 22.69 7.06
CA GLY A 53 -4.49 23.00 8.25
C GLY A 53 -3.82 21.78 8.90
N VAL A 54 -3.53 20.73 8.12
CA VAL A 54 -2.91 19.50 8.63
C VAL A 54 -1.63 19.14 7.86
N PRO A 55 -0.57 18.63 8.54
CA PRO A 55 0.69 18.29 7.90
C PRO A 55 0.65 16.89 7.26
N THR A 56 -0.36 16.61 6.44
CA THR A 56 -0.48 15.30 5.76
C THR A 56 0.74 15.04 4.87
N LEU A 57 1.29 13.83 4.95
CA LEU A 57 2.46 13.44 4.15
C LEU A 57 2.05 13.14 2.71
N LEU A 58 2.86 13.59 1.76
CA LEU A 58 2.69 13.33 0.33
C LEU A 58 3.75 12.37 -0.19
N ILE A 59 3.31 11.34 -0.90
CA ILE A 59 4.18 10.35 -1.53
C ILE A 59 4.03 10.49 -3.06
N ALA A 60 5.11 10.89 -3.74
CA ALA A 60 5.14 10.93 -5.20
C ALA A 60 5.55 9.57 -5.75
N ARG A 61 4.64 8.93 -6.48
CA ARG A 61 4.89 7.67 -7.18
C ARG A 61 5.16 7.92 -8.66
N THR A 62 6.18 7.26 -9.20
CA THR A 62 6.39 7.14 -10.66
C THR A 62 6.20 5.70 -11.13
N ASP A 63 5.55 5.55 -12.27
CA ASP A 63 5.34 4.27 -12.95
C ASP A 63 6.25 4.05 -14.17
N ALA A 64 7.22 4.96 -14.38
CA ALA A 64 8.05 5.03 -15.57
C ALA A 64 9.06 3.89 -15.75
N ASP A 65 9.29 3.05 -14.73
CA ASP A 65 10.13 1.85 -14.87
C ASP A 65 9.57 0.89 -15.94
N ALA A 66 8.24 0.79 -16.06
CA ALA A 66 7.58 -0.13 -16.97
C ALA A 66 6.55 0.51 -17.91
N ALA A 67 6.24 1.80 -17.75
CA ALA A 67 5.30 2.49 -18.63
C ALA A 67 6.00 2.92 -19.92
N ASP A 68 5.55 2.41 -21.06
CA ASP A 68 6.12 2.68 -22.39
C ASP A 68 5.27 3.66 -23.23
N LEU A 69 4.27 4.29 -22.60
CA LEU A 69 3.39 5.29 -23.21
C LEU A 69 3.35 6.56 -22.38
N ILE A 70 3.20 7.70 -23.05
CA ILE A 70 2.99 9.02 -22.43
C ILE A 70 2.01 9.85 -23.26
N THR A 71 1.21 10.69 -22.61
CA THR A 71 0.15 11.45 -23.30
C THR A 71 0.67 12.56 -24.22
N SER A 72 1.81 13.18 -23.90
CA SER A 72 2.37 14.28 -24.68
C SER A 72 3.88 14.38 -24.47
N ASP A 73 4.57 14.91 -25.48
CA ASP A 73 6.00 15.24 -25.53
C ASP A 73 6.30 16.71 -25.16
N CYS A 74 5.34 17.42 -24.55
CA CYS A 74 5.44 18.85 -24.30
C CYS A 74 6.42 19.27 -23.19
N ASP A 75 6.94 18.31 -22.42
CA ASP A 75 7.79 18.56 -21.25
C ASP A 75 9.26 18.18 -21.52
N ALA A 76 10.18 19.10 -21.20
CA ALA A 76 11.60 18.90 -21.38
C ALA A 76 12.16 17.73 -20.54
N TYR A 77 11.59 17.45 -19.36
CA TYR A 77 11.98 16.30 -18.53
C TYR A 77 11.74 14.96 -19.24
N ASP A 78 10.77 14.91 -20.16
CA ASP A 78 10.36 13.70 -20.83
C ASP A 78 11.01 13.54 -22.22
N SER A 79 11.48 14.65 -22.80
CA SER A 79 11.99 14.75 -24.17
C SER A 79 13.05 13.70 -24.52
N GLU A 80 13.96 13.39 -23.59
CA GLU A 80 15.03 12.42 -23.83
C GLU A 80 14.50 11.01 -24.00
N PHE A 81 13.35 10.66 -23.39
CA PHE A 81 12.80 9.30 -23.39
C PHE A 81 11.83 9.03 -24.53
N ILE A 82 11.27 10.08 -25.15
CA ILE A 82 10.35 9.96 -26.28
C ILE A 82 11.07 9.34 -27.49
N THR A 83 10.42 8.37 -28.14
CA THR A 83 11.01 7.69 -29.33
C THR A 83 10.64 8.38 -30.64
N GLY A 84 9.61 9.23 -30.63
CA GLY A 84 9.03 9.86 -31.82
C GLY A 84 7.87 9.07 -32.44
N GLU A 85 7.63 7.84 -31.99
CA GLU A 85 6.50 7.03 -32.45
C GLU A 85 5.21 7.34 -31.68
N ARG A 86 4.07 7.14 -32.33
CA ARG A 86 2.74 7.30 -31.73
C ARG A 86 1.86 6.08 -31.94
N THR A 87 0.93 5.87 -31.01
CA THR A 87 -0.11 4.83 -31.11
C THR A 87 -1.35 5.33 -31.86
N SER A 88 -2.30 4.44 -32.16
CA SER A 88 -3.60 4.76 -32.78
C SER A 88 -4.45 5.72 -31.95
N GLU A 89 -4.36 5.62 -30.63
CA GLU A 89 -5.03 6.50 -29.66
C GLU A 89 -4.34 7.88 -29.57
N GLY A 90 -3.14 7.99 -30.14
CA GLY A 90 -2.36 9.22 -30.20
C GLY A 90 -1.34 9.41 -29.10
N PHE A 91 -1.15 8.43 -28.20
CA PHE A 91 -0.08 8.47 -27.20
C PHE A 91 1.31 8.37 -27.84
N PHE A 92 2.29 9.00 -27.22
CA PHE A 92 3.69 8.87 -27.61
C PHE A 92 4.30 7.63 -26.96
N ARG A 93 5.19 6.96 -27.69
CA ARG A 93 6.05 5.90 -27.13
C ARG A 93 7.21 6.53 -26.36
N THR A 94 7.48 6.00 -25.17
CA THR A 94 8.59 6.42 -24.31
C THR A 94 9.44 5.21 -23.91
N ARG A 95 10.73 5.41 -23.72
CA ARG A 95 11.66 4.37 -23.25
C ARG A 95 11.51 4.17 -21.74
N ALA A 96 10.70 3.18 -21.37
CA ALA A 96 10.54 2.75 -19.99
C ALA A 96 11.88 2.31 -19.37
N GLY A 97 12.01 2.52 -18.06
CA GLY A 97 13.12 2.00 -17.26
C GLY A 97 13.54 2.93 -16.13
N ILE A 98 14.51 2.45 -15.36
CA ILE A 98 14.96 3.11 -14.14
C ILE A 98 15.48 4.55 -14.36
N GLU A 99 16.08 4.85 -15.52
CA GLU A 99 16.56 6.20 -15.81
C GLU A 99 15.43 7.22 -15.94
N GLN A 100 14.33 6.83 -16.61
CA GLN A 100 13.15 7.68 -16.69
C GLN A 100 12.50 7.87 -15.32
N ALA A 101 12.44 6.79 -14.52
CA ALA A 101 11.95 6.87 -13.15
C ALA A 101 12.83 7.78 -12.27
N ILE A 102 14.16 7.72 -12.39
CA ILE A 102 15.09 8.61 -11.68
C ILE A 102 14.86 10.07 -12.09
N SER A 103 14.80 10.36 -13.39
CA SER A 103 14.55 11.72 -13.90
C SER A 103 13.27 12.32 -13.30
N ARG A 104 12.17 11.55 -13.33
CA ARG A 104 10.89 11.92 -12.74
C ARG A 104 10.94 12.04 -11.22
N GLY A 105 11.56 11.08 -10.53
CA GLY A 105 11.74 11.12 -9.08
C GLY A 105 12.50 12.36 -8.60
N LEU A 106 13.53 12.78 -9.33
CA LEU A 106 14.29 14.02 -9.07
C LEU A 106 13.44 15.28 -9.29
N ALA A 107 12.53 15.25 -10.27
CA ALA A 107 11.61 16.35 -10.54
C ALA A 107 10.51 16.45 -9.46
N TYR A 108 10.06 15.31 -8.92
CA TYR A 108 8.98 15.25 -7.92
C TYR A 108 9.46 15.51 -6.49
N ALA A 109 10.72 15.21 -6.18
CA ALA A 109 11.27 15.27 -4.83
C ALA A 109 11.03 16.61 -4.07
N PRO A 110 11.07 17.80 -4.70
CA PRO A 110 10.74 19.07 -4.01
C PRO A 110 9.27 19.20 -3.58
N TYR A 111 8.37 18.43 -4.19
CA TYR A 111 6.91 18.54 -4.02
C TYR A 111 6.31 17.40 -3.19
N ALA A 112 7.15 16.48 -2.70
CA ALA A 112 6.72 15.33 -1.91
C ALA A 112 7.65 15.07 -0.73
N ASP A 113 7.06 14.52 0.34
CA ASP A 113 7.78 14.11 1.53
C ASP A 113 8.54 12.80 1.26
N LEU A 114 7.92 11.88 0.50
CA LEU A 114 8.51 10.63 0.04
C LEU A 114 8.44 10.48 -1.48
N VAL A 115 9.40 9.77 -2.07
CA VAL A 115 9.38 9.35 -3.48
C VAL A 115 9.36 7.83 -3.59
N TRP A 116 8.57 7.31 -4.52
CA TRP A 116 8.39 5.88 -4.78
C TRP A 116 8.50 5.61 -6.29
N CYS A 117 9.41 4.71 -6.67
CA CYS A 117 9.41 4.10 -8.00
C CYS A 117 8.70 2.74 -7.91
N GLU A 118 7.64 2.53 -8.69
CA GLU A 118 7.14 1.16 -8.90
C GLU A 118 8.14 0.41 -9.78
N THR A 119 8.47 -0.83 -9.44
CA THR A 119 9.45 -1.65 -10.16
C THR A 119 8.83 -2.92 -10.74
N SER A 120 9.48 -3.48 -11.76
CA SER A 120 9.03 -4.72 -12.41
C SER A 120 9.44 -6.00 -11.65
N THR A 121 10.48 -5.93 -10.82
CA THR A 121 11.02 -7.04 -10.02
C THR A 121 11.47 -6.55 -8.63
N PRO A 122 11.57 -7.46 -7.63
CA PRO A 122 12.13 -7.14 -6.32
C PRO A 122 13.67 -7.15 -6.40
N ASP A 123 14.25 -6.06 -6.91
CA ASP A 123 15.68 -5.96 -7.21
C ASP A 123 16.36 -4.88 -6.33
N LEU A 124 17.31 -5.30 -5.49
CA LEU A 124 18.04 -4.42 -4.58
C LEU A 124 19.08 -3.54 -5.30
N GLU A 125 19.61 -3.96 -6.44
CA GLU A 125 20.56 -3.16 -7.22
C GLU A 125 19.84 -2.00 -7.91
N LEU A 126 18.65 -2.26 -8.50
CA LEU A 126 17.80 -1.21 -9.05
C LEU A 126 17.30 -0.26 -7.97
N ALA A 127 16.90 -0.78 -6.81
CA ALA A 127 16.50 0.03 -5.66
C ALA A 127 17.66 0.93 -5.20
N LYS A 128 18.87 0.38 -5.10
CA LYS A 128 20.07 1.15 -4.74
C LYS A 128 20.38 2.23 -5.76
N ARG A 129 20.33 1.91 -7.06
CA ARG A 129 20.56 2.89 -8.15
C ARG A 129 19.60 4.07 -8.07
N PHE A 130 18.31 3.80 -7.84
CA PHE A 130 17.31 4.86 -7.66
C PHE A 130 17.61 5.70 -6.42
N ALA A 131 17.84 5.05 -5.27
CA ALA A 131 18.11 5.73 -4.01
C ALA A 131 19.35 6.63 -4.08
N ASP A 132 20.48 6.10 -4.58
CA ASP A 132 21.73 6.83 -4.72
C ASP A 132 21.56 8.07 -5.62
N ALA A 133 20.82 7.95 -6.73
CA ALA A 133 20.55 9.06 -7.63
C ALA A 133 19.69 10.15 -6.99
N ILE A 134 18.61 9.77 -6.28
CA ILE A 134 17.76 10.74 -5.56
C ILE A 134 18.57 11.43 -4.46
N HIS A 135 19.35 10.70 -3.67
CA HIS A 135 20.13 11.25 -2.56
C HIS A 135 21.33 12.08 -3.00
N ALA A 136 21.89 11.84 -4.19
CA ALA A 136 22.93 12.70 -4.74
C ALA A 136 22.45 14.16 -4.93
N LYS A 137 21.18 14.36 -5.29
CA LYS A 137 20.57 15.69 -5.43
C LYS A 137 19.83 16.16 -4.19
N TYR A 138 19.17 15.24 -3.49
CA TYR A 138 18.38 15.51 -2.29
C TYR A 138 18.79 14.58 -1.14
N PRO A 139 19.93 14.84 -0.48
CA PRO A 139 20.41 14.03 0.62
C PRO A 139 19.34 13.85 1.70
N GLY A 140 19.10 12.61 2.13
CA GLY A 140 18.11 12.28 3.17
C GLY A 140 16.64 12.31 2.73
N LYS A 141 16.34 12.52 1.44
CA LYS A 141 14.97 12.39 0.92
C LYS A 141 14.42 11.00 1.25
N LEU A 142 13.29 10.94 1.94
CA LEU A 142 12.67 9.68 2.32
C LEU A 142 12.13 8.96 1.07
N LEU A 143 12.29 7.64 1.02
CA LEU A 143 11.81 6.81 -0.07
C LEU A 143 10.76 5.83 0.42
N ALA A 144 9.91 5.37 -0.50
CA ALA A 144 8.96 4.30 -0.23
C ALA A 144 9.12 3.14 -1.22
N TYR A 145 8.89 1.91 -0.76
CA TYR A 145 9.06 0.69 -1.55
C TYR A 145 7.85 -0.23 -1.41
N ASN A 146 7.32 -0.67 -2.54
CA ASN A 146 6.26 -1.67 -2.59
C ASN A 146 6.88 -3.08 -2.65
N CYS A 147 6.78 -3.81 -1.53
CA CYS A 147 7.10 -5.22 -1.47
C CYS A 147 5.95 -6.03 -2.09
N SER A 148 5.79 -5.95 -3.41
CA SER A 148 4.55 -6.36 -4.06
C SER A 148 4.31 -7.87 -4.07
N PRO A 149 3.09 -8.33 -3.76
CA PRO A 149 2.67 -9.71 -4.04
C PRO A 149 2.55 -10.06 -5.52
N SER A 150 2.60 -9.06 -6.42
CA SER A 150 2.67 -9.30 -7.86
C SER A 150 4.01 -9.89 -8.29
N PHE A 151 5.03 -9.85 -7.42
CA PHE A 151 6.29 -10.55 -7.64
C PHE A 151 6.17 -12.02 -7.24
N ASN A 152 6.76 -12.91 -8.05
CA ASN A 152 7.09 -14.24 -7.58
C ASN A 152 8.44 -14.17 -6.83
N TRP A 153 8.39 -14.01 -5.51
CA TRP A 153 9.57 -13.75 -4.68
C TRP A 153 10.66 -14.81 -4.80
N GLN A 154 10.34 -16.09 -4.59
CA GLN A 154 11.32 -17.19 -4.68
C GLN A 154 11.82 -17.46 -6.10
N LYS A 155 11.08 -17.05 -7.14
CA LYS A 155 11.60 -17.10 -8.51
C LYS A 155 12.71 -16.06 -8.74
N ASN A 156 12.68 -14.93 -8.04
CA ASN A 156 13.62 -13.83 -8.24
C ASN A 156 14.76 -13.83 -7.23
N LEU A 157 14.54 -14.29 -6.00
CA LEU A 157 15.45 -14.12 -4.88
C LEU A 157 15.60 -15.43 -4.07
N ASP A 158 16.77 -15.61 -3.47
CA ASP A 158 16.99 -16.67 -2.47
C ASP A 158 16.45 -16.29 -1.08
N ASP A 159 16.29 -17.29 -0.21
CA ASP A 159 15.70 -17.12 1.13
C ASP A 159 16.48 -16.12 2.01
N LYS A 160 17.81 -16.09 1.88
CA LYS A 160 18.67 -15.18 2.66
C LYS A 160 18.43 -13.73 2.25
N THR A 161 18.28 -13.49 0.95
CA THR A 161 18.01 -12.18 0.37
C THR A 161 16.59 -11.75 0.73
N ILE A 162 15.59 -12.63 0.62
CA ILE A 162 14.21 -12.35 1.05
C ILE A 162 14.16 -11.94 2.53
N ALA A 163 14.83 -12.70 3.41
CA ALA A 163 14.82 -12.45 4.85
C ALA A 163 15.46 -11.10 5.25
N SER A 164 16.40 -10.59 4.45
CA SER A 164 17.09 -9.33 4.71
C SER A 164 16.64 -8.17 3.82
N PHE A 165 15.70 -8.40 2.90
CA PHE A 165 15.32 -7.48 1.83
C PHE A 165 14.89 -6.12 2.37
N GLN A 166 13.97 -6.11 3.34
CA GLN A 166 13.43 -4.87 3.91
C GLN A 166 14.48 -4.09 4.72
N GLN A 167 15.40 -4.79 5.40
CA GLN A 167 16.48 -4.14 6.13
C GLN A 167 17.45 -3.46 5.16
N GLN A 168 17.85 -4.15 4.09
CA GLN A 168 18.71 -3.58 3.06
C GLN A 168 18.06 -2.37 2.37
N LEU A 169 16.76 -2.42 2.08
CA LEU A 169 16.01 -1.26 1.59
C LEU A 169 16.02 -0.10 2.61
N SER A 170 15.83 -0.40 3.89
CA SER A 170 15.86 0.63 4.95
C SER A 170 17.22 1.34 4.99
N ASP A 171 18.31 0.59 4.84
CA ASP A 171 19.68 1.13 4.83
C ASP A 171 19.93 2.05 3.62
N MET A 172 19.19 1.84 2.52
CA MET A 172 19.19 2.72 1.33
C MET A 172 18.25 3.95 1.47
N GLY A 173 17.49 4.07 2.56
CA GLY A 173 16.58 5.20 2.80
C GLY A 173 15.11 4.96 2.44
N TYR A 174 14.72 3.72 2.11
CA TYR A 174 13.31 3.33 2.00
C TYR A 174 12.68 3.16 3.38
N LYS A 175 12.14 4.25 3.91
CA LYS A 175 11.60 4.32 5.28
C LYS A 175 10.13 3.96 5.38
N TYR A 176 9.40 3.95 4.27
CA TYR A 176 8.04 3.42 4.21
C TYR A 176 8.00 2.21 3.27
N GLN A 177 7.75 1.03 3.83
CA GLN A 177 7.73 -0.23 3.08
C GLN A 177 6.41 -0.93 3.34
N PHE A 178 5.77 -1.44 2.30
CA PHE A 178 4.42 -1.99 2.41
C PHE A 178 4.21 -3.14 1.42
N ILE A 179 3.35 -4.08 1.80
CA ILE A 179 2.89 -5.18 0.93
C ILE A 179 1.45 -4.85 0.51
N THR A 180 1.26 -4.39 -0.74
CA THR A 180 -0.02 -3.82 -1.19
C THR A 180 -1.22 -4.75 -1.06
N LEU A 181 -1.06 -6.04 -1.35
CA LEU A 181 -2.16 -7.01 -1.43
C LEU A 181 -2.15 -8.05 -0.31
N ALA A 182 -1.41 -7.80 0.79
CA ALA A 182 -1.28 -8.75 1.91
C ALA A 182 -2.65 -9.20 2.47
N GLY A 183 -3.56 -8.25 2.71
CA GLY A 183 -4.88 -8.53 3.25
C GLY A 183 -5.74 -9.41 2.34
N ILE A 184 -5.71 -9.17 1.02
CA ILE A 184 -6.48 -9.96 0.06
C ILE A 184 -5.94 -11.38 -0.03
N HIS A 185 -4.62 -11.55 -0.22
CA HIS A 185 -4.01 -12.87 -0.31
C HIS A 185 -4.22 -13.69 0.97
N SER A 186 -4.05 -13.07 2.14
CA SER A 186 -4.25 -13.76 3.42
C SER A 186 -5.73 -14.14 3.63
N MET A 187 -6.65 -13.19 3.47
CA MET A 187 -8.08 -13.44 3.70
C MET A 187 -8.64 -14.50 2.75
N TRP A 188 -8.39 -14.37 1.45
CA TRP A 188 -8.99 -15.24 0.45
C TRP A 188 -8.42 -16.66 0.51
N PHE A 189 -7.11 -16.80 0.75
CA PHE A 189 -6.50 -18.11 0.90
C PHE A 189 -7.05 -18.85 2.13
N ASN A 190 -7.10 -18.20 3.29
CA ASN A 190 -7.63 -18.82 4.51
C ASN A 190 -9.10 -19.21 4.36
N MET A 191 -9.91 -18.35 3.72
CA MET A 191 -11.31 -18.67 3.45
C MET A 191 -11.45 -19.83 2.45
N PHE A 192 -10.63 -19.86 1.39
CA PHE A 192 -10.63 -20.98 0.44
C PHE A 192 -10.24 -22.30 1.12
N ASP A 193 -9.16 -22.32 1.90
CA ASP A 193 -8.68 -23.52 2.61
C ASP A 193 -9.72 -24.08 3.59
N LEU A 194 -10.38 -23.18 4.35
CA LEU A 194 -11.49 -23.54 5.22
C LEU A 194 -12.68 -24.09 4.42
N ALA A 195 -13.18 -23.33 3.43
CA ALA A 195 -14.38 -23.70 2.68
C ALA A 195 -14.17 -24.99 1.88
N HIS A 196 -12.99 -25.16 1.29
CA HIS A 196 -12.63 -26.37 0.56
C HIS A 196 -12.68 -27.59 1.48
N SER A 197 -12.01 -27.53 2.65
CA SER A 197 -11.97 -28.64 3.59
C SER A 197 -13.35 -28.93 4.19
N TYR A 198 -14.08 -27.88 4.59
CA TYR A 198 -15.45 -28.00 5.11
C TYR A 198 -16.38 -28.75 4.14
N ALA A 199 -16.21 -28.52 2.84
CA ALA A 199 -17.00 -29.19 1.79
C ALA A 199 -16.61 -30.66 1.53
N GLN A 200 -15.45 -31.13 1.99
CA GLN A 200 -15.02 -32.52 1.83
C GLN A 200 -15.57 -33.48 2.90
N GLY A 201 -16.34 -32.97 3.87
CA GLY A 201 -16.87 -33.76 4.99
C GLY A 201 -16.31 -33.27 6.34
N GLU A 202 -16.84 -33.80 7.44
CA GLU A 202 -16.41 -33.50 8.82
C GLU A 202 -16.53 -32.02 9.26
N GLY A 203 -17.00 -31.12 8.39
CA GLY A 203 -17.53 -29.78 8.67
C GLY A 203 -16.91 -29.06 9.88
N MET A 204 -17.58 -29.15 11.02
CA MET A 204 -17.16 -28.48 12.26
C MET A 204 -15.77 -28.87 12.75
N ARG A 205 -15.30 -30.11 12.48
CA ARG A 205 -13.91 -30.50 12.78
C ARG A 205 -12.93 -29.57 12.07
N HIS A 206 -13.17 -29.26 10.80
CA HIS A 206 -12.31 -28.36 10.02
C HIS A 206 -12.37 -26.91 10.50
N TYR A 207 -13.54 -26.43 10.94
CA TYR A 207 -13.63 -25.12 11.58
C TYR A 207 -12.80 -25.06 12.87
N VAL A 208 -12.92 -26.09 13.73
CA VAL A 208 -12.16 -26.18 14.99
C VAL A 208 -10.65 -26.22 14.72
N GLU A 209 -10.20 -27.06 13.77
CA GLU A 209 -8.78 -27.25 13.49
C GLU A 209 -8.11 -26.08 12.77
N LYS A 210 -8.82 -25.42 11.84
CA LYS A 210 -8.23 -24.38 10.98
C LYS A 210 -8.44 -22.96 11.47
N VAL A 211 -9.47 -22.72 12.29
CA VAL A 211 -9.82 -21.39 12.79
C VAL A 211 -9.70 -21.33 14.30
N GLN A 212 -10.55 -22.07 15.01
CA GLN A 212 -10.73 -21.87 16.45
C GLN A 212 -9.49 -22.23 17.28
N GLN A 213 -8.90 -23.41 17.07
CA GLN A 213 -7.70 -23.82 17.82
C GLN A 213 -6.48 -22.93 17.51
N PRO A 214 -6.21 -22.55 16.25
CA PRO A 214 -5.21 -21.54 15.94
C PRO A 214 -5.44 -20.19 16.64
N GLU A 215 -6.69 -19.69 16.70
CA GLU A 215 -7.02 -18.45 17.40
C GLU A 215 -6.74 -18.56 18.91
N PHE A 216 -7.14 -19.66 19.56
CA PHE A 216 -6.83 -19.92 20.97
C PHE A 216 -5.32 -20.03 21.23
N ALA A 217 -4.60 -20.71 20.34
CA ALA A 217 -3.16 -20.83 20.46
C ALA A 217 -2.46 -19.47 20.32
N ALA A 218 -2.96 -18.58 19.45
CA ALA A 218 -2.44 -17.23 19.23
C ALA A 218 -2.81 -16.24 20.34
N ALA A 219 -3.80 -16.55 21.18
CA ALA A 219 -4.21 -15.66 22.27
C ALA A 219 -3.07 -15.38 23.27
N LYS A 220 -2.21 -16.37 23.52
CA LYS A 220 -1.01 -16.20 24.37
C LYS A 220 0.01 -15.21 23.78
N ASP A 221 -0.03 -15.01 22.46
CA ASP A 221 0.86 -14.14 21.70
C ASP A 221 0.19 -12.77 21.40
N GLY A 222 -1.02 -12.53 21.92
CA GLY A 222 -1.71 -11.24 21.88
C GLY A 222 -2.94 -11.15 20.96
N TYR A 223 -3.41 -12.27 20.38
CA TYR A 223 -4.65 -12.28 19.59
C TYR A 223 -5.90 -12.25 20.49
N THR A 224 -6.83 -11.31 20.25
CA THR A 224 -7.96 -11.04 21.16
C THR A 224 -9.34 -11.38 20.59
N PHE A 225 -9.47 -11.60 19.28
CA PHE A 225 -10.77 -11.86 18.63
C PHE A 225 -11.35 -13.26 18.97
N VAL A 226 -10.64 -14.09 19.74
CA VAL A 226 -11.24 -15.28 20.39
C VAL A 226 -12.52 -14.91 21.15
N SER A 227 -12.55 -13.71 21.75
CA SER A 227 -13.70 -13.09 22.41
C SER A 227 -14.26 -11.99 21.52
N HIS A 228 -14.93 -12.39 20.44
CA HIS A 228 -15.38 -11.49 19.38
C HIS A 228 -16.41 -10.43 19.84
N GLN A 229 -17.22 -10.70 20.88
CA GLN A 229 -18.17 -9.72 21.43
C GLN A 229 -17.40 -8.58 22.13
N GLN A 230 -16.41 -8.92 22.97
CA GLN A 230 -15.53 -7.94 23.57
C GLN A 230 -14.78 -7.13 22.51
N GLU A 231 -14.26 -7.79 21.48
CA GLU A 231 -13.44 -7.18 20.43
C GLU A 231 -14.23 -6.15 19.59
N VAL A 232 -15.52 -6.41 19.31
CA VAL A 232 -16.39 -5.44 18.60
C VAL A 232 -16.99 -4.37 19.52
N GLY A 233 -16.60 -4.35 20.80
CA GLY A 233 -16.93 -3.29 21.74
C GLY A 233 -18.22 -3.49 22.52
N THR A 234 -18.73 -4.70 22.69
CA THR A 234 -19.94 -4.95 23.50
C THR A 234 -19.80 -4.37 24.92
N GLY A 235 -18.64 -4.57 25.56
CA GLY A 235 -18.36 -3.99 26.88
C GLY A 235 -18.26 -2.46 26.90
N TYR A 236 -17.91 -1.83 25.78
CA TYR A 236 -17.97 -0.37 25.63
C TYR A 236 -19.41 0.11 25.64
N PHE A 237 -20.30 -0.53 24.86
CA PHE A 237 -21.72 -0.18 24.82
C PHE A 237 -22.46 -0.49 26.13
N ASP A 238 -22.05 -1.52 26.88
CA ASP A 238 -22.56 -1.78 28.23
C ASP A 238 -22.23 -0.63 29.19
N LYS A 239 -21.00 -0.10 29.13
CA LYS A 239 -20.61 1.09 29.92
C LYS A 239 -21.41 2.32 29.51
N VAL A 240 -21.57 2.56 28.20
CA VAL A 240 -22.40 3.67 27.69
C VAL A 240 -23.83 3.56 28.25
N THR A 241 -24.44 2.39 28.17
CA THR A 241 -25.80 2.13 28.67
C THR A 241 -25.88 2.38 30.18
N THR A 242 -24.93 1.84 30.94
CA THR A 242 -24.87 2.00 32.40
C THR A 242 -24.73 3.45 32.81
N ILE A 243 -23.89 4.24 32.11
CA ILE A 243 -23.73 5.68 32.36
C ILE A 243 -25.03 6.44 32.08
N ILE A 244 -25.67 6.17 30.92
CA ILE A 244 -26.95 6.80 30.55
C ILE A 244 -28.03 6.52 31.61
N GLN A 245 -28.01 5.33 32.20
CA GLN A 245 -29.00 4.89 33.20
C GLN A 245 -28.59 5.20 34.66
N GLY A 246 -27.58 6.04 34.88
CA GLY A 246 -27.22 6.51 36.23
C GLY A 246 -26.49 5.48 37.09
N GLY A 247 -25.79 4.52 36.49
CA GLY A 247 -24.90 3.58 37.17
C GLY A 247 -25.44 2.15 37.29
N THR A 248 -26.69 1.89 36.91
CA THR A 248 -27.30 0.55 36.97
C THR A 248 -28.15 0.26 35.73
N SER A 249 -27.91 -0.88 35.08
CA SER A 249 -28.70 -1.40 33.97
C SER A 249 -28.95 -2.90 34.15
N SER A 250 -30.17 -3.35 33.86
CA SER A 250 -30.52 -4.79 33.86
C SER A 250 -30.40 -5.44 32.48
N VAL A 251 -29.96 -4.70 31.46
CA VAL A 251 -29.93 -5.11 30.06
C VAL A 251 -28.54 -5.00 29.43
N THR A 252 -27.48 -5.12 30.23
CA THR A 252 -26.10 -5.24 29.74
C THR A 252 -25.93 -6.56 29.00
N ALA A 253 -25.13 -6.57 27.94
CA ALA A 253 -25.01 -7.69 27.00
C ALA A 253 -23.92 -8.71 27.36
N LEU A 254 -22.83 -8.31 28.03
CA LEU A 254 -21.75 -9.25 28.37
C LEU A 254 -22.12 -10.20 29.51
N THR A 255 -22.78 -9.68 30.56
CA THR A 255 -23.19 -10.47 31.73
C THR A 255 -24.16 -11.57 31.30
N GLY A 256 -23.78 -12.84 31.50
CA GLY A 256 -24.57 -14.00 31.12
C GLY A 256 -24.41 -14.44 29.66
N SER A 257 -23.43 -13.90 28.93
CA SER A 257 -23.15 -14.29 27.55
C SER A 257 -22.44 -15.65 27.45
N THR A 258 -22.53 -16.29 26.28
CA THR A 258 -21.74 -17.51 26.00
C THR A 258 -20.25 -17.21 25.94
N GLU A 259 -19.87 -15.98 25.61
CA GLU A 259 -18.47 -15.54 25.62
C GLU A 259 -17.90 -15.57 27.05
N GLU A 260 -18.60 -14.96 28.02
CA GLU A 260 -18.18 -14.97 29.44
C GLU A 260 -18.03 -16.38 30.02
N SER A 261 -18.78 -17.36 29.51
CA SER A 261 -18.83 -18.71 30.06
C SER A 261 -17.94 -19.74 29.35
N GLN A 262 -17.49 -19.47 28.12
CA GLN A 262 -16.80 -20.45 27.28
C GLN A 262 -15.44 -19.99 26.75
N PHE A 263 -15.08 -18.71 26.95
CA PHE A 263 -13.87 -18.08 26.40
C PHE A 263 -13.04 -17.41 27.49
#